data_AF-A0A6P2ZTD3-F1
#
_entry.id   AF-A0A6P2ZTD3-F1
#
_cell.length_a   1.000
_cell.length_b   1.000
_cell.length_c   1.000
_cell.angle_alpha   90.00
_cell.angle_beta   90.00
_cell.angle_gamma   90.00
#
_symmetry.space_group_name_H-M   'P 1'
#
loop_
_entity.id
_entity.type
_entity.pdbx_description
1 polymer ?
#
loop_
_entity_poly.entity_id
_entity_poly.type
_entity_poly.pdbx_seq_one_letter_code
_entity_poly.pdbx_strand_id
1 'polypeptide(L)'
;MSTASVSASVVRDGNGLAALANKCAARTFDISSGMVYASMRDQIVRAQLLVRDLKKADPRCNHLLIVGAGVAGASAAVHASALGIEVVVLETKETAFELQFQVSTRMVGPFMYEWPNMEYRSQDYPAVEPTLGVPRSETPKWASKDPMSAKALAESLREWLAEQGSMASPPQFHFNVSPKLAREYVRDFVTAASGSSTFSPPPLELPGPEDFFPDYVILAVGMGEERVHLIDGEPNGMRGLPFWHDDDLCSSGVEGMQVAVFGAGDGALQDVLRVLTEHDHPLKFIEALETGTDAIRTDIDRVRPVLSSLEHQSRLFATWSSGQVYDLIDAKCEQHCMELAKKSEVRTKVLSQLRTAKGSVVYHVYRESHLTRAYLLNRFCVHLINACQAMEDCGTKMRYVRYKETSVKSAEPKSSPAVAGEGGRIELSNGTTIEPTKLVVRFGPDRQWLENFQIVRLTPETHPDRVSMSTIPLPYVVSD
;
A
#
# COMPACT_ATOMS: atom_id res chain seq x y z
N MET A 1 37.36 25.88 20.09
CA MET A 1 35.94 26.28 20.15
C MET A 1 35.46 26.57 18.73
N SER A 2 34.70 25.64 18.15
CA SER A 2 33.79 25.88 17.02
C SER A 2 32.81 24.71 17.03
N THR A 3 31.69 24.92 17.72
CA THR A 3 30.55 24.02 17.80
C THR A 3 29.79 24.07 16.49
N ALA A 4 29.91 23.04 15.66
CA ALA A 4 28.94 22.77 14.61
C ALA A 4 28.08 21.59 15.08
N SER A 5 27.10 21.88 15.94
CA SER A 5 25.86 21.12 15.86
C SER A 5 25.38 21.30 14.43
N VAL A 6 24.93 20.23 13.79
CA VAL A 6 24.09 20.37 12.60
C VAL A 6 22.75 20.90 13.12
N SER A 7 22.76 22.20 13.43
CA SER A 7 21.58 23.02 13.63
C SER A 7 20.75 22.93 12.35
N ALA A 8 19.44 23.09 12.50
CA ALA A 8 18.44 23.14 11.43
C ALA A 8 18.67 24.26 10.37
N SER A 9 19.89 24.74 10.15
CA SER A 9 20.24 25.94 9.40
C SER A 9 20.87 25.71 8.02
N VAL A 10 20.98 24.46 7.53
CA VAL A 10 21.44 24.16 6.15
C VAL A 10 20.29 23.66 5.27
N VAL A 11 19.15 24.35 5.32
CA VAL A 11 18.14 24.28 4.25
C VAL A 11 18.01 25.70 3.71
N ARG A 12 19.06 26.19 3.03
CA ARG A 12 19.08 27.58 2.56
C ARG A 12 18.41 27.80 1.20
N ASP A 13 18.08 26.77 0.43
CA ASP A 13 17.25 26.86 -0.79
C ASP A 13 16.63 25.51 -1.21
N GLY A 14 16.47 24.58 -0.26
CA GLY A 14 15.98 23.22 -0.50
C GLY A 14 14.53 23.02 -0.07
N ASN A 15 13.71 22.37 -0.90
CA ASN A 15 12.40 21.90 -0.46
C ASN A 15 12.64 20.71 0.49
N GLY A 16 12.75 20.94 1.79
CA GLY A 16 13.13 19.91 2.78
C GLY A 16 11.99 19.00 3.24
N LEU A 17 10.80 19.12 2.64
CA LEU A 17 9.60 18.44 3.10
C LEU A 17 9.73 16.92 3.03
N ALA A 18 10.35 16.35 1.99
CA ALA A 18 10.51 14.90 1.88
C ALA A 18 11.45 14.35 2.96
N ALA A 19 12.56 15.05 3.24
CA ALA A 19 13.49 14.68 4.31
C ALA A 19 12.80 14.75 5.69
N LEU A 20 12.05 15.83 5.95
CA LEU A 20 11.29 15.98 7.21
C LEU A 20 10.19 14.93 7.34
N ALA A 21 9.43 14.66 6.28
CA ALA A 21 8.28 13.77 6.29
C ALA A 21 8.63 12.31 6.56
N ASN A 22 9.87 11.90 6.27
CA ASN A 22 10.34 10.53 6.39
C ASN A 22 11.40 10.35 7.49
N LYS A 23 11.78 11.40 8.23
CA LYS A 23 12.83 11.30 9.25
C LYS A 23 12.35 10.48 10.44
N CYS A 24 13.03 9.38 10.74
CA CYS A 24 12.72 8.55 11.90
C CYS A 24 13.79 8.61 13.00
N ALA A 25 15.06 8.91 12.67
CA ALA A 25 16.13 9.15 13.63
C ALA A 25 17.21 10.07 13.05
N ALA A 26 18.28 10.33 13.81
CA ALA A 26 19.44 11.06 13.30
C ALA A 26 20.05 10.33 12.09
N ARG A 27 20.10 11.01 10.94
CA ARG A 27 20.61 10.47 9.66
C ARG A 27 19.90 9.19 9.18
N THR A 28 18.67 8.93 9.64
CA THR A 28 17.90 7.75 9.25
C THR A 28 16.48 8.13 8.84
N PHE A 29 16.05 7.60 7.70
CA PHE A 29 14.74 7.87 7.11
C PHE A 29 13.98 6.56 6.89
N ASP A 30 12.65 6.62 6.98
CA ASP A 30 11.76 5.50 6.72
C ASP A 30 10.73 5.91 5.67
N ILE A 31 10.77 5.22 4.52
CA ILE A 31 9.94 5.53 3.35
C ILE A 31 8.84 4.49 3.11
N SER A 32 8.65 3.54 4.03
CA SER A 32 7.76 2.39 3.82
C SER A 32 6.79 2.13 4.97
N SER A 33 7.19 2.33 6.23
CA SER A 33 6.33 1.97 7.36
C SER A 33 5.24 3.00 7.63
N GLY A 34 4.04 2.54 8.00
CA GLY A 34 2.95 3.43 8.42
C GLY A 34 2.38 4.36 7.34
N MET A 35 2.71 4.11 6.07
CA MET A 35 2.24 4.89 4.92
C MET A 35 0.75 4.68 4.68
N VAL A 36 0.01 5.78 4.52
CA VAL A 36 -1.41 5.74 4.16
C VAL A 36 -1.58 5.52 2.66
N TYR A 37 -0.82 6.26 1.86
CA TYR A 37 -0.76 6.11 0.41
C TYR A 37 0.45 5.29 0.03
N ALA A 38 0.21 4.11 -0.53
CA ALA A 38 1.24 3.11 -0.75
C ALA A 38 1.11 2.41 -2.10
N SER A 39 0.51 3.10 -3.08
CA SER A 39 0.58 2.65 -4.46
C SER A 39 2.04 2.50 -4.90
N MET A 40 2.27 1.73 -5.97
CA MET A 40 3.64 1.54 -6.49
C MET A 40 4.26 2.87 -6.92
N ARG A 41 3.45 3.76 -7.52
CA ARG A 41 3.84 5.14 -7.82
C ARG A 41 4.31 5.89 -6.57
N ASP A 42 3.51 5.87 -5.51
CA ASP A 42 3.82 6.62 -4.29
C ASP A 42 5.15 6.16 -3.66
N GLN A 43 5.43 4.86 -3.72
CA GLN A 43 6.69 4.29 -3.26
C GLN A 43 7.89 4.79 -4.07
N ILE A 44 7.77 4.81 -5.41
CA ILE A 44 8.83 5.30 -6.32
C ILE A 44 9.07 6.79 -6.11
N VAL A 45 8.01 7.60 -6.15
CA VAL A 45 8.09 9.06 -6.04
C VAL A 45 8.65 9.48 -4.68
N ARG A 46 8.19 8.85 -3.58
CA ARG A 46 8.72 9.14 -2.23
C ARG A 46 10.22 8.87 -2.13
N ALA A 47 10.67 7.74 -2.68
CA ALA A 47 12.07 7.35 -2.70
C ALA A 47 12.93 8.38 -3.45
N GLN A 48 12.50 8.77 -4.66
CA GLN A 48 13.19 9.76 -5.48
C GLN A 48 13.22 11.15 -4.84
N LEU A 49 12.08 11.62 -4.31
CA LEU A 49 12.01 12.91 -3.62
C LEU A 49 12.94 12.96 -2.41
N LEU A 50 12.95 11.90 -1.58
CA LEU A 50 13.83 11.84 -0.41
C LEU A 50 15.30 11.95 -0.82
N VAL A 51 15.75 11.14 -1.78
CA VAL A 51 17.14 11.10 -2.21
C VAL A 51 17.55 12.43 -2.86
N ARG A 52 16.71 13.02 -3.71
CA ARG A 52 16.93 14.35 -4.30
C ARG A 52 17.10 15.40 -3.21
N ASP A 53 16.16 15.46 -2.27
CA ASP A 53 16.16 16.48 -1.23
C ASP A 53 17.31 16.27 -0.24
N LEU A 54 17.68 15.01 0.04
CA LEU A 54 18.84 14.65 0.86
C LEU A 54 20.14 15.12 0.22
N LYS A 55 20.39 14.81 -1.06
CA LYS A 55 21.62 15.25 -1.77
C LYS A 55 21.69 16.77 -1.91
N LYS A 56 20.54 17.44 -2.10
CA LYS A 56 20.47 18.90 -2.14
C LYS A 56 20.78 19.52 -0.77
N ALA A 57 20.27 18.94 0.31
CA ALA A 57 20.48 19.42 1.67
C ALA A 57 21.91 19.13 2.19
N ASP A 58 22.49 17.99 1.83
CA ASP A 58 23.87 17.63 2.15
C ASP A 58 24.63 17.18 0.88
N PRO A 59 25.25 18.14 0.15
CA PRO A 59 26.02 17.84 -1.05
C PRO A 59 27.16 16.83 -0.84
N ARG A 60 27.60 16.65 0.42
CA ARG A 60 28.68 15.72 0.81
C ARG A 60 28.18 14.30 1.05
N CYS A 61 26.88 14.04 0.97
CA CYS A 61 26.33 12.68 1.00
C CYS A 61 26.90 11.89 -0.16
N ASN A 62 27.82 10.98 0.14
CA ASN A 62 28.55 10.16 -0.83
C ASN A 62 28.27 8.67 -0.64
N HIS A 63 27.86 8.23 0.55
CA HIS A 63 27.55 6.83 0.83
C HIS A 63 26.15 6.69 1.44
N LEU A 64 25.34 5.78 0.90
CA LEU A 64 23.97 5.55 1.36
C LEU A 64 23.74 4.06 1.60
N LEU A 65 23.26 3.72 2.79
CA LEU A 65 22.77 2.37 3.09
C LEU A 65 21.25 2.33 2.95
N ILE A 66 20.74 1.35 2.21
CA ILE A 66 19.31 1.12 2.05
C ILE A 66 18.97 -0.29 2.56
N VAL A 67 17.92 -0.40 3.38
CA VAL A 67 17.46 -1.69 3.92
C VAL A 67 16.11 -2.05 3.28
N GLY A 68 16.13 -3.04 2.39
CA GLY A 68 14.99 -3.52 1.59
C GLY A 68 15.15 -3.23 0.10
N ALA A 69 14.98 -4.26 -0.73
CA ALA A 69 15.02 -4.20 -2.21
C ALA A 69 13.61 -4.36 -2.82
N GLY A 70 12.59 -3.86 -2.14
CA GLY A 70 11.26 -3.63 -2.73
C GLY A 70 11.25 -2.40 -3.65
N VAL A 71 10.07 -2.03 -4.14
CA VAL A 71 9.87 -0.91 -5.10
C VAL A 71 10.49 0.40 -4.61
N ALA A 72 10.22 0.80 -3.36
CA ALA A 72 10.78 2.02 -2.78
C ALA A 72 12.32 1.97 -2.68
N GLY A 73 12.87 0.86 -2.17
CA GLY A 73 14.30 0.71 -1.93
C GLY A 73 15.13 0.66 -3.19
N ALA A 74 14.70 -0.12 -4.19
CA ALA A 74 15.37 -0.18 -5.49
C ALA A 74 15.31 1.19 -6.21
N SER A 75 14.18 1.88 -6.14
CA SER A 75 14.04 3.23 -6.74
C SER A 75 14.95 4.25 -6.05
N ALA A 76 15.05 4.22 -4.72
CA ALA A 76 15.98 5.06 -3.97
C ALA A 76 17.43 4.75 -4.35
N ALA A 77 17.79 3.46 -4.48
CA ALA A 77 19.14 3.02 -4.79
C ALA A 77 19.60 3.51 -6.16
N VAL A 78 18.79 3.23 -7.19
CA VAL A 78 19.08 3.65 -8.56
C VAL A 78 19.16 5.18 -8.67
N HIS A 79 18.21 5.90 -8.06
CA HIS A 79 18.24 7.36 -8.10
C HIS A 79 19.44 7.96 -7.36
N ALA A 80 19.85 7.39 -6.22
CA ALA A 80 21.04 7.84 -5.49
C ALA A 80 22.32 7.60 -6.30
N SER A 81 22.46 6.42 -6.91
CA SER A 81 23.55 6.10 -7.83
C SER A 81 23.61 7.06 -9.02
N ALA A 82 22.46 7.47 -9.58
CA ALA A 82 22.41 8.42 -10.69
C ALA A 82 22.89 9.82 -10.28
N LEU A 83 22.83 10.14 -8.99
CA LEU A 83 23.38 11.37 -8.39
C LEU A 83 24.84 11.23 -7.93
N GLY A 84 25.51 10.12 -8.28
CA GLY A 84 26.91 9.85 -7.94
C GLY A 84 27.13 9.49 -6.48
N ILE A 85 26.10 8.99 -5.78
CA ILE A 85 26.21 8.44 -4.42
C ILE A 85 26.51 6.95 -4.54
N GLU A 86 27.48 6.45 -3.78
CA GLU A 86 27.73 5.01 -3.65
C GLU A 86 26.66 4.40 -2.73
N VAL A 87 26.01 3.34 -3.22
CA VAL A 87 24.84 2.77 -2.55
C VAL A 87 25.05 1.29 -2.28
N VAL A 88 24.79 0.91 -1.03
CA VAL A 88 24.67 -0.49 -0.60
C VAL A 88 23.21 -0.76 -0.22
N VAL A 89 22.64 -1.83 -0.75
CA VAL A 89 21.28 -2.29 -0.46
C VAL A 89 21.31 -3.64 0.25
N LEU A 90 20.65 -3.74 1.39
CA LEU A 90 20.51 -4.99 2.15
C LEU A 90 19.13 -5.58 1.94
N GLU A 91 19.05 -6.81 1.43
CA GLU A 91 17.81 -7.54 1.24
C GLU A 91 17.89 -8.90 1.92
N THR A 92 16.82 -9.24 2.64
CA THR A 92 16.66 -10.50 3.36
C THR A 92 16.24 -11.66 2.46
N LYS A 93 15.61 -11.36 1.34
CA LYS A 93 15.21 -12.31 0.30
C LYS A 93 16.34 -12.55 -0.70
N GLU A 94 16.15 -13.57 -1.53
CA GLU A 94 17.14 -14.00 -2.52
C GLU A 94 17.27 -13.03 -3.69
N THR A 95 16.22 -12.26 -3.99
CA THR A 95 16.21 -11.30 -5.10
C THR A 95 15.34 -10.08 -4.81
N ALA A 96 15.47 -9.02 -5.61
CA ALA A 96 14.62 -7.85 -5.53
C ALA A 96 13.17 -8.16 -5.95
N PHE A 97 12.21 -7.44 -5.35
CA PHE A 97 10.77 -7.55 -5.64
C PHE A 97 10.17 -8.95 -5.42
N GLU A 98 10.82 -9.82 -4.62
CA GLU A 98 10.45 -11.22 -4.43
C GLU A 98 9.00 -11.40 -3.96
N LEU A 99 8.53 -10.52 -3.05
CA LEU A 99 7.17 -10.58 -2.53
C LEU A 99 6.11 -10.44 -3.64
N GLN A 100 6.30 -9.52 -4.57
CA GLN A 100 5.38 -9.31 -5.69
C GLN A 100 5.55 -10.39 -6.76
N PHE A 101 6.78 -10.84 -7.00
CA PHE A 101 7.10 -11.85 -8.02
C PHE A 101 6.39 -13.20 -7.79
N GLN A 102 6.09 -13.53 -6.54
CA GLN A 102 5.41 -14.78 -6.16
C GLN A 102 3.88 -14.71 -6.30
N VAL A 103 3.30 -13.59 -6.75
CA VAL A 103 1.86 -13.36 -6.71
C VAL A 103 1.31 -12.99 -8.09
N SER A 104 0.55 -13.90 -8.68
CA SER A 104 -0.05 -13.74 -10.01
C SER A 104 -1.50 -13.23 -9.97
N THR A 105 -2.18 -13.33 -8.83
CA THR A 105 -3.62 -13.09 -8.69
C THR A 105 -3.99 -11.71 -8.16
N ARG A 106 -2.98 -10.91 -7.77
CA ARG A 106 -3.15 -9.53 -7.29
C ARG A 106 -2.83 -8.54 -8.40
N MET A 107 -3.78 -7.65 -8.66
CA MET A 107 -3.61 -6.61 -9.68
C MET A 107 -3.16 -5.30 -9.03
N VAL A 108 -2.13 -4.69 -9.61
CA VAL A 108 -1.52 -3.44 -9.16
C VAL A 108 -1.36 -2.49 -10.32
N GLY A 109 -1.61 -1.21 -10.09
CA GLY A 109 -1.48 -0.16 -11.09
C GLY A 109 -0.97 1.14 -10.47
N PRO A 110 -0.12 1.91 -11.17
CA PRO A 110 0.39 3.18 -10.67
C PRO A 110 -0.71 4.22 -10.44
N PHE A 111 -1.76 4.19 -11.25
CA PHE A 111 -2.80 5.22 -11.26
C PHE A 111 -4.21 4.67 -11.02
N MET A 112 -4.37 3.36 -10.83
CA MET A 112 -5.67 2.73 -10.54
C MET A 112 -6.43 3.45 -9.41
N TYR A 113 -5.70 3.89 -8.40
CA TYR A 113 -6.25 4.54 -7.21
C TYR A 113 -6.42 6.05 -7.32
N GLU A 114 -6.18 6.61 -8.49
CA GLU A 114 -6.35 8.04 -8.78
C GLU A 114 -7.77 8.33 -9.29
N TRP A 115 -8.59 7.31 -9.54
CA TRP A 115 -10.01 7.49 -9.79
C TRP A 115 -10.65 8.28 -8.63
N PRO A 116 -11.46 9.31 -8.91
CA PRO A 116 -12.09 9.62 -10.20
C PRO A 116 -11.35 10.62 -11.11
N ASN A 117 -10.08 10.94 -10.84
CA ASN A 117 -9.27 11.82 -11.71
C ASN A 117 -8.88 11.12 -13.02
N MET A 118 -8.83 11.85 -14.13
CA MET A 118 -8.71 11.28 -15.49
C MET A 118 -7.47 10.39 -15.71
N GLU A 119 -6.42 10.62 -14.93
CA GLU A 119 -5.15 9.92 -14.96
C GLU A 119 -5.30 8.42 -14.62
N TYR A 120 -6.41 7.99 -14.02
CA TYR A 120 -6.67 6.57 -13.73
C TYR A 120 -6.73 5.69 -14.99
N ARG A 121 -6.96 6.28 -16.19
CA ARG A 121 -7.26 5.54 -17.43
C ARG A 121 -6.04 4.92 -18.10
N SER A 122 -4.84 5.40 -17.81
CA SER A 122 -3.59 4.76 -18.24
C SER A 122 -2.93 4.13 -17.03
N GLN A 123 -2.26 3.00 -17.22
CA GLN A 123 -1.39 2.39 -16.21
C GLN A 123 0.07 2.35 -16.67
N ASP A 124 0.39 3.11 -17.73
CA ASP A 124 1.76 3.39 -18.13
C ASP A 124 2.47 4.15 -17.02
N TYR A 125 3.71 3.80 -16.70
CA TYR A 125 4.52 4.56 -15.78
C TYR A 125 5.90 4.81 -16.39
N PRO A 126 6.48 6.00 -16.22
CA PRO A 126 5.88 7.24 -15.71
C PRO A 126 4.70 7.71 -16.58
N ALA A 127 3.84 8.58 -16.03
CA ALA A 127 2.73 9.15 -16.81
C ALA A 127 3.26 9.87 -18.05
N VAL A 128 2.62 9.64 -19.20
CA VAL A 128 3.05 10.16 -20.51
C VAL A 128 2.58 11.61 -20.74
N GLU A 129 1.90 12.23 -19.78
CA GLU A 129 1.36 13.58 -19.95
C GLU A 129 2.45 14.66 -19.87
N PRO A 130 2.65 15.48 -20.92
CA PRO A 130 3.70 16.51 -20.96
C PRO A 130 3.61 17.55 -19.84
N THR A 131 2.42 17.76 -19.29
CA THR A 131 2.13 18.71 -18.21
C THR A 131 2.66 18.26 -16.85
N LEU A 132 2.95 16.97 -16.67
CA LEU A 132 3.43 16.41 -15.40
C LEU A 132 4.96 16.46 -15.24
N GLY A 133 5.68 16.93 -16.27
CA GLY A 133 7.13 17.04 -16.30
C GLY A 133 7.80 15.86 -17.00
N VAL A 134 9.09 16.02 -17.31
CA VAL A 134 9.88 14.96 -17.94
C VAL A 134 10.41 14.03 -16.83
N PRO A 135 10.09 12.73 -16.88
CA PRO A 135 10.62 11.76 -15.93
C PRO A 135 12.13 11.60 -16.13
N ARG A 136 12.84 11.44 -15.01
CA ARG A 136 14.28 11.17 -15.07
C ARG A 136 14.59 9.85 -15.77
N SER A 137 15.75 9.75 -16.41
CA SER A 137 16.16 8.58 -17.19
C SER A 137 16.10 7.27 -16.40
N GLU A 138 16.46 7.34 -15.13
CA GLU A 138 16.58 6.25 -14.18
C GLU A 138 15.26 5.91 -13.47
N THR A 139 14.18 6.64 -13.74
CA THR A 139 12.85 6.32 -13.19
C THR A 139 12.38 4.97 -13.76
N PRO A 140 11.82 4.05 -12.94
CA PRO A 140 11.19 2.82 -13.44
C PRO A 140 10.19 3.09 -14.56
N LYS A 141 10.15 2.21 -15.57
CA LYS A 141 9.25 2.39 -16.73
C LYS A 141 8.56 1.09 -17.10
N TRP A 142 7.27 1.17 -17.40
CA TRP A 142 6.50 0.11 -18.01
C TRP A 142 5.31 0.70 -18.77
N ALA A 143 4.83 0.00 -19.79
CA ALA A 143 3.64 0.36 -20.52
C ALA A 143 2.55 -0.67 -20.25
N SER A 144 1.40 -0.22 -19.77
CA SER A 144 0.25 -1.09 -19.56
C SER A 144 -1.04 -0.28 -19.67
N LYS A 145 -1.99 -0.81 -20.43
CA LYS A 145 -3.33 -0.25 -20.52
C LYS A 145 -4.11 -0.47 -19.22
N ASP A 146 -3.99 -1.68 -18.66
CA ASP A 146 -4.73 -2.12 -17.48
C ASP A 146 -3.75 -2.32 -16.30
N PRO A 147 -4.23 -2.37 -15.05
CA PRO A 147 -3.41 -2.85 -13.94
C PRO A 147 -2.78 -4.19 -14.28
N MET A 148 -1.55 -4.42 -13.86
CA MET A 148 -0.82 -5.66 -14.13
C MET A 148 -0.89 -6.58 -12.91
N SER A 149 -0.68 -7.88 -13.10
CA SER A 149 -0.45 -8.75 -11.94
C SER A 149 0.81 -8.31 -11.20
N ALA A 150 0.87 -8.52 -9.89
CA ALA A 150 2.03 -8.18 -9.07
C ALA A 150 3.30 -8.87 -9.59
N LYS A 151 3.18 -10.11 -10.06
CA LYS A 151 4.26 -10.85 -10.72
C LYS A 151 4.73 -10.17 -12.00
N ALA A 152 3.82 -9.82 -12.91
CA ALA A 152 4.19 -9.14 -14.16
C ALA A 152 4.86 -7.79 -13.89
N LEU A 153 4.38 -7.03 -12.91
CA LEU A 153 5.05 -5.81 -12.48
C LEU A 153 6.45 -6.09 -11.93
N ALA A 154 6.62 -7.11 -11.09
CA ALA A 154 7.93 -7.46 -10.55
C ALA A 154 8.91 -7.88 -11.67
N GLU A 155 8.43 -8.58 -12.70
CA GLU A 155 9.22 -8.92 -13.89
C GLU A 155 9.69 -7.65 -14.61
N SER A 156 8.79 -6.71 -14.94
CA SER A 156 9.17 -5.44 -15.56
C SER A 156 10.14 -4.61 -14.70
N LEU A 157 9.97 -4.62 -13.37
CA LEU A 157 10.88 -3.94 -12.46
C LEU A 157 12.26 -4.62 -12.38
N ARG A 158 12.34 -5.94 -12.50
CA ARG A 158 13.62 -6.67 -12.57
C ARG A 158 14.36 -6.37 -13.88
N GLU A 159 13.63 -6.30 -15.00
CA GLU A 159 14.18 -5.90 -16.29
C GLU A 159 14.74 -4.48 -16.22
N TRP A 160 13.94 -3.52 -15.74
CA TRP A 160 14.38 -2.14 -15.51
C TRP A 160 15.62 -2.07 -14.62
N LEU A 161 15.65 -2.81 -13.50
CA LEU A 161 16.79 -2.80 -12.57
C LEU A 161 18.05 -3.38 -13.21
N ALA A 162 17.92 -4.41 -14.05
CA ALA A 162 19.04 -5.00 -14.77
C ALA A 162 19.66 -4.01 -15.78
N GLU A 163 18.84 -3.20 -16.46
CA GLU A 163 19.32 -2.14 -17.37
C GLU A 163 20.19 -1.10 -16.65
N GLN A 164 19.91 -0.84 -15.36
CA GLN A 164 20.69 0.09 -14.54
C GLN A 164 22.08 -0.46 -14.17
N GLY A 165 22.36 -1.75 -14.40
CA GLY A 165 23.70 -2.32 -14.18
C GLY A 165 24.79 -1.69 -15.06
N SER A 166 24.41 -0.97 -16.11
CA SER A 166 25.32 -0.24 -17.01
C SER A 166 25.71 1.16 -16.51
N MET A 167 25.18 1.60 -15.36
CA MET A 167 25.55 2.88 -14.74
C MET A 167 27.04 2.91 -14.39
N ALA A 168 27.63 4.11 -14.36
CA ALA A 168 29.04 4.29 -13.98
C ALA A 168 29.34 3.81 -12.55
N SER A 169 28.36 3.92 -11.64
CA SER A 169 28.42 3.43 -10.27
C SER A 169 27.06 2.81 -9.91
N PRO A 170 26.80 1.55 -10.29
CA PRO A 170 25.52 0.90 -10.03
C PRO A 170 25.39 0.58 -8.53
N PRO A 171 24.16 0.58 -7.98
CA PRO A 171 23.93 0.20 -6.59
C PRO A 171 24.32 -1.26 -6.33
N GLN A 172 24.94 -1.53 -5.18
CA GLN A 172 25.38 -2.86 -4.77
C GLN A 172 24.31 -3.55 -3.93
N PHE A 173 23.71 -4.62 -4.45
CA PHE A 173 22.69 -5.40 -3.73
C PHE A 173 23.30 -6.61 -3.03
N HIS A 174 23.09 -6.71 -1.72
CA HIS A 174 23.40 -7.89 -0.91
C HIS A 174 22.10 -8.58 -0.53
N PHE A 175 21.86 -9.73 -1.15
CA PHE A 175 20.69 -10.58 -0.89
C PHE A 175 21.00 -11.59 0.22
N ASN A 176 19.95 -12.22 0.76
CA ASN A 176 20.03 -13.19 1.85
C ASN A 176 20.72 -12.65 3.13
N VAL A 177 20.64 -11.34 3.35
CA VAL A 177 21.18 -10.72 4.56
C VAL A 177 20.30 -11.11 5.75
N SER A 178 20.92 -11.58 6.83
CA SER A 178 20.19 -11.91 8.05
C SER A 178 19.41 -10.68 8.56
N PRO A 179 18.09 -10.81 8.82
CA PRO A 179 17.32 -9.72 9.42
C PRO A 179 17.89 -9.23 10.76
N LYS A 180 18.62 -10.10 11.48
CA LYS A 180 19.30 -9.73 12.73
C LYS A 180 20.47 -8.79 12.45
N LEU A 181 21.31 -9.10 11.46
CA LEU A 181 22.48 -8.30 11.09
C LEU A 181 22.07 -6.88 10.66
N ALA A 182 21.13 -6.76 9.73
CA ALA A 182 20.63 -5.45 9.29
C ALA A 182 20.05 -4.64 10.47
N ARG A 183 19.35 -5.30 11.40
CA ARG A 183 18.80 -4.67 12.60
C ARG A 183 19.86 -4.17 13.57
N GLU A 184 20.88 -4.97 13.81
CA GLU A 184 21.98 -4.62 14.71
C GLU A 184 22.79 -3.45 14.13
N TYR A 185 23.14 -3.51 12.85
CA TYR A 185 23.89 -2.44 12.19
C TYR A 185 23.20 -1.07 12.30
N VAL A 186 21.92 -0.99 11.92
CA VAL A 186 21.21 0.29 11.92
C VAL A 186 21.02 0.82 13.35
N ARG A 187 20.85 -0.06 14.35
CA ARG A 187 20.80 0.34 15.75
C ARG A 187 22.11 1.00 16.18
N ASP A 188 23.23 0.40 15.82
CA ASP A 188 24.57 0.91 16.15
C ASP A 188 24.83 2.22 15.41
N PHE A 189 24.43 2.31 14.14
CA PHE A 189 24.47 3.54 13.33
C PHE A 189 23.73 4.70 14.00
N VAL A 190 22.46 4.49 14.40
CA VAL A 190 21.67 5.56 15.04
C VAL A 190 22.23 5.94 16.39
N THR A 191 22.72 4.98 17.16
CA THR A 191 23.36 5.23 18.46
C THR A 191 24.59 6.12 18.28
N ALA A 192 25.45 5.81 17.31
CA ALA A 192 26.62 6.62 16.97
C ALA A 192 26.26 8.02 16.47
N ALA A 193 25.18 8.14 15.68
CA ALA A 193 24.71 9.42 15.15
C ALA A 193 24.10 10.35 16.22
N SER A 194 23.56 9.79 17.30
CA SER A 194 22.85 10.55 18.34
C SER A 194 23.76 11.07 19.46
N GLY A 195 24.95 10.48 19.64
CA GLY A 195 25.80 10.70 20.82
C GLY A 195 27.02 11.63 20.66
N SER A 196 27.31 12.17 19.47
CA SER A 196 28.61 12.83 19.21
C SER A 196 28.52 14.08 18.35
N SER A 197 29.38 15.08 18.63
CA SER A 197 29.62 16.24 17.75
C SER A 197 30.37 15.88 16.46
N THR A 198 31.02 14.71 16.43
CA THR A 198 31.73 14.15 15.27
C THR A 198 31.19 12.76 14.99
N PHE A 199 30.47 12.61 13.88
CA PHE A 199 29.87 11.34 13.47
C PHE A 199 30.91 10.42 12.83
N SER A 200 31.01 9.19 13.33
CA SER A 200 31.78 8.10 12.72
C SER A 200 30.87 6.88 12.66
N PRO A 201 30.37 6.48 11.48
CA PRO A 201 29.51 5.30 11.37
C PRO A 201 30.30 4.02 11.67
N PRO A 202 29.65 2.96 12.20
CA PRO A 202 30.27 1.65 12.30
C PRO A 202 30.55 1.08 10.90
N PRO A 203 31.65 0.31 10.71
CA PRO A 203 31.90 -0.37 9.45
C PRO A 203 30.80 -1.41 9.19
N LEU A 204 30.39 -1.53 7.93
CA LEU A 204 29.42 -2.54 7.53
C LEU A 204 30.17 -3.83 7.15
N GLU A 205 30.12 -4.84 8.02
CA GLU A 205 30.76 -6.13 7.78
C GLU A 205 29.97 -6.99 6.77
N LEU A 206 30.16 -6.72 5.49
CA LEU A 206 29.57 -7.48 4.38
C LEU A 206 30.64 -7.87 3.34
N PRO A 207 30.43 -8.94 2.55
CA PRO A 207 31.28 -9.24 1.41
C PRO A 207 31.12 -8.12 0.37
N GLY A 208 32.11 -7.25 0.21
CA GLY A 208 31.99 -6.03 -0.59
C GLY A 208 33.20 -5.10 -0.40
N PRO A 209 33.07 -3.79 -0.68
CA PRO A 209 34.17 -2.85 -0.50
C PRO A 209 34.60 -2.85 0.97
N GLU A 210 35.85 -3.24 1.20
CA GLU A 210 36.54 -2.91 2.44
C GLU A 210 36.35 -1.38 2.64
N ASP A 211 35.87 -0.95 3.81
CA ASP A 211 35.68 0.46 4.18
C ASP A 211 34.38 1.17 3.70
N PHE A 212 33.22 0.51 3.63
CA PHE A 212 31.94 1.21 3.44
C PHE A 212 31.39 1.83 4.74
N PHE A 213 31.24 3.16 4.74
CA PHE A 213 30.79 3.98 5.86
C PHE A 213 29.63 4.90 5.43
N PRO A 214 28.37 4.50 5.62
CA PRO A 214 27.22 5.27 5.14
C PRO A 214 27.12 6.63 5.83
N ASP A 215 26.77 7.66 5.07
CA ASP A 215 26.43 8.98 5.61
C ASP A 215 25.01 9.00 6.18
N TYR A 216 24.12 8.18 5.59
CA TYR A 216 22.70 8.07 5.89
C TYR A 216 22.19 6.63 5.71
N VAL A 217 21.09 6.31 6.40
CA VAL A 217 20.36 5.06 6.26
C VAL A 217 18.92 5.33 5.80
N ILE A 218 18.44 4.59 4.80
CA ILE A 218 17.03 4.57 4.37
C ILE A 218 16.43 3.19 4.65
N LEU A 219 15.33 3.18 5.39
CA LEU A 219 14.53 1.99 5.66
C LEU A 219 13.42 1.87 4.62
N ALA A 220 13.46 0.79 3.84
CA ALA A 220 12.55 0.45 2.75
C ALA A 220 11.98 -0.98 2.91
N VAL A 221 11.78 -1.41 4.16
CA VAL A 221 11.43 -2.79 4.56
C VAL A 221 9.95 -3.18 4.33
N GLY A 222 9.18 -2.33 3.65
CA GLY A 222 7.75 -2.55 3.43
C GLY A 222 6.87 -2.24 4.65
N MET A 223 5.62 -2.72 4.61
CA MET A 223 4.61 -2.45 5.66
C MET A 223 4.68 -3.41 6.85
N GLY A 224 5.41 -4.51 6.71
CA GLY A 224 5.57 -5.54 7.73
C GLY A 224 4.64 -6.73 7.63
N GLU A 225 4.67 -7.58 8.67
CA GLU A 225 3.86 -8.79 8.73
C GLU A 225 2.37 -8.45 8.83
N GLU A 226 1.56 -9.17 8.06
CA GLU A 226 0.13 -8.98 8.01
C GLU A 226 -0.58 -9.74 9.12
N ARG A 227 -1.58 -9.09 9.74
CA ARG A 227 -2.48 -9.75 10.69
C ARG A 227 -3.52 -10.56 9.95
N VAL A 228 -3.22 -11.85 9.81
CA VAL A 228 -4.08 -12.83 9.14
C VAL A 228 -4.91 -13.68 10.11
N HIS A 229 -4.65 -13.61 11.42
CA HIS A 229 -5.43 -14.34 12.42
C HIS A 229 -6.76 -13.64 12.70
N LEU A 230 -7.84 -14.42 12.76
CA LEU A 230 -9.18 -13.89 12.98
C LEU A 230 -9.36 -13.37 14.42
N ILE A 231 -8.77 -14.08 15.38
CA ILE A 231 -8.70 -13.73 16.81
C ILE A 231 -7.22 -13.62 17.18
N ASP A 232 -6.83 -12.47 17.76
CA ASP A 232 -5.45 -12.21 18.16
C ASP A 232 -5.02 -13.19 19.27
N GLY A 233 -3.80 -13.74 19.18
CA GLY A 233 -3.26 -14.66 20.19
C GLY A 233 -3.65 -16.14 20.03
N GLU A 234 -4.38 -16.51 18.98
CA GLU A 234 -4.72 -17.89 18.66
C GLU A 234 -3.87 -18.45 17.50
N PRO A 235 -2.68 -19.03 17.77
CA PRO A 235 -1.77 -19.49 16.71
C PRO A 235 -2.35 -20.65 15.88
N ASN A 236 -3.20 -21.48 16.49
CA ASN A 236 -3.89 -22.60 15.83
C ASN A 236 -5.33 -22.25 15.43
N GLY A 237 -5.75 -20.99 15.61
CA GLY A 237 -7.08 -20.52 15.28
C GLY A 237 -7.29 -20.30 13.78
N MET A 238 -8.51 -19.89 13.43
CA MET A 238 -8.86 -19.52 12.05
C MET A 238 -8.00 -18.34 11.56
N ARG A 239 -7.44 -18.47 10.35
CA ARG A 239 -6.62 -17.44 9.72
C ARG A 239 -6.85 -17.35 8.22
N GLY A 240 -6.73 -16.15 7.66
CA GLY A 240 -6.72 -15.94 6.21
C GLY A 240 -5.37 -16.28 5.59
N LEU A 241 -5.32 -16.35 4.26
CA LEU A 241 -4.06 -16.26 3.52
C LEU A 241 -3.53 -14.82 3.58
N PRO A 242 -2.21 -14.58 3.57
CA PRO A 242 -1.65 -13.24 3.38
C PRO A 242 -2.15 -12.57 2.09
N PHE A 243 -2.16 -11.25 2.05
CA PHE A 243 -2.55 -10.46 0.87
C PHE A 243 -1.58 -10.73 -0.29
N TRP A 244 -0.27 -10.73 -0.03
CA TRP A 244 0.75 -11.15 -0.98
C TRP A 244 0.90 -12.67 -1.07
N HIS A 245 -0.22 -13.36 -1.26
CA HIS A 245 -0.28 -14.78 -1.57
C HIS A 245 -1.33 -15.00 -2.65
N ASP A 246 -1.09 -15.97 -3.53
CA ASP A 246 -2.08 -16.33 -4.54
C ASP A 246 -3.35 -16.95 -3.93
N ASP A 247 -4.49 -16.58 -4.49
CA ASP A 247 -5.80 -17.11 -4.09
C ASP A 247 -6.71 -17.35 -5.29
N ASP A 248 -7.80 -18.07 -5.04
CA ASP A 248 -8.82 -18.45 -6.01
C ASP A 248 -10.11 -17.63 -5.86
N LEU A 249 -10.07 -16.42 -5.27
CA LEU A 249 -11.29 -15.61 -5.01
C LEU A 249 -12.02 -15.18 -6.30
N CYS A 250 -11.27 -14.94 -7.38
CA CYS A 250 -11.82 -14.63 -8.71
C CYS A 250 -12.25 -15.89 -9.49
N SER A 251 -11.95 -17.10 -9.03
CA SER A 251 -12.25 -18.32 -9.78
C SER A 251 -13.76 -18.63 -9.78
N SER A 252 -14.23 -19.33 -10.82
CA SER A 252 -15.62 -19.84 -10.90
C SER A 252 -15.94 -20.85 -9.80
N GLY A 253 -14.94 -21.45 -9.16
CA GLY A 253 -15.12 -22.40 -8.05
C GLY A 253 -15.73 -21.76 -6.80
N VAL A 254 -15.77 -20.43 -6.70
CA VAL A 254 -16.38 -19.72 -5.57
C VAL A 254 -17.90 -19.58 -5.73
N GLU A 255 -18.48 -19.98 -6.87
CA GLU A 255 -19.92 -20.11 -7.04
C GLU A 255 -20.50 -21.11 -6.02
N GLY A 256 -21.58 -20.74 -5.33
CA GLY A 256 -22.19 -21.57 -4.28
C GLY A 256 -21.51 -21.46 -2.91
N MET A 257 -20.39 -20.74 -2.79
CA MET A 257 -19.69 -20.55 -1.51
C MET A 257 -20.27 -19.42 -0.67
N GLN A 258 -20.01 -19.51 0.64
CA GLN A 258 -20.22 -18.44 1.62
C GLN A 258 -18.83 -17.87 1.95
N VAL A 259 -18.56 -16.62 1.59
CA VAL A 259 -17.23 -16.02 1.78
C VAL A 259 -17.31 -14.97 2.86
N ALA A 260 -16.44 -15.02 3.86
CA ALA A 260 -16.31 -13.97 4.86
C ALA A 260 -15.00 -13.20 4.68
N VAL A 261 -15.09 -11.89 4.54
CA VAL A 261 -13.97 -10.96 4.43
C VAL A 261 -13.95 -10.05 5.66
N PHE A 262 -12.83 -10.06 6.39
CA PHE A 262 -12.65 -9.29 7.61
C PHE A 262 -11.67 -8.14 7.42
N GLY A 263 -12.08 -6.92 7.77
CA GLY A 263 -11.25 -5.70 7.72
C GLY A 263 -11.88 -4.57 6.91
N ALA A 264 -11.60 -3.32 7.27
CA ALA A 264 -12.15 -2.13 6.62
C ALA A 264 -11.22 -1.47 5.57
N GLY A 265 -10.00 -2.02 5.41
CA GLY A 265 -8.93 -1.47 4.58
C GLY A 265 -9.02 -1.83 3.11
N ASP A 266 -8.21 -1.17 2.28
CA ASP A 266 -8.24 -1.34 0.82
C ASP A 266 -8.17 -2.80 0.35
N GLY A 267 -7.28 -3.60 0.95
CA GLY A 267 -7.13 -5.02 0.63
C GLY A 267 -8.40 -5.85 0.88
N ALA A 268 -9.18 -5.51 1.92
CA ALA A 268 -10.48 -6.16 2.17
C ALA A 268 -11.49 -5.81 1.10
N LEU A 269 -11.57 -4.54 0.71
CA LEU A 269 -12.52 -4.09 -0.32
C LEU A 269 -12.17 -4.70 -1.68
N GLN A 270 -10.88 -4.81 -2.02
CA GLN A 270 -10.45 -5.52 -3.22
C GLN A 270 -10.95 -6.98 -3.20
N ASP A 271 -10.80 -7.69 -2.08
CA ASP A 271 -11.25 -9.07 -1.97
C ASP A 271 -12.78 -9.20 -2.03
N VAL A 272 -13.52 -8.26 -1.42
CA VAL A 272 -14.99 -8.18 -1.57
C VAL A 272 -15.39 -8.02 -3.05
N LEU A 273 -14.74 -7.11 -3.78
CA LEU A 273 -15.05 -6.84 -5.18
C LEU A 273 -14.68 -8.02 -6.09
N ARG A 274 -13.52 -8.64 -5.87
CA ARG A 274 -13.05 -9.84 -6.60
C ARG A 274 -14.02 -11.01 -6.45
N VAL A 275 -14.55 -11.21 -5.26
CA VAL A 275 -15.55 -12.27 -5.00
C VAL A 275 -16.91 -11.93 -5.62
N LEU A 276 -17.36 -10.68 -5.51
CA LEU A 276 -18.70 -10.28 -5.98
C LEU A 276 -18.81 -10.18 -7.50
N THR A 277 -17.75 -9.80 -8.21
CA THR A 277 -17.86 -9.30 -9.59
C THR A 277 -17.06 -10.07 -10.64
N GLU A 278 -16.26 -11.07 -10.25
CA GLU A 278 -15.29 -11.79 -11.11
C GLU A 278 -14.18 -10.92 -11.72
N HIS A 279 -14.29 -9.60 -11.62
CA HIS A 279 -13.23 -8.69 -12.02
C HIS A 279 -12.02 -8.88 -11.10
N ASP A 280 -10.83 -8.98 -11.70
CA ASP A 280 -9.55 -9.08 -10.99
C ASP A 280 -9.14 -7.74 -10.34
N HIS A 281 -9.69 -6.62 -10.80
CA HIS A 281 -9.48 -5.30 -10.23
C HIS A 281 -10.72 -4.39 -10.34
N PRO A 282 -10.87 -3.38 -9.46
CA PRO A 282 -12.02 -2.49 -9.41
C PRO A 282 -12.24 -1.63 -10.67
N LEU A 283 -11.18 -1.27 -11.42
CA LEU A 283 -11.36 -0.48 -12.66
C LEU A 283 -12.20 -1.20 -13.70
N LYS A 284 -12.03 -2.52 -13.88
CA LYS A 284 -12.85 -3.31 -14.81
C LYS A 284 -14.33 -3.24 -14.47
N PHE A 285 -14.67 -3.20 -13.18
CA PHE A 285 -16.04 -3.00 -12.75
C PHE A 285 -16.57 -1.64 -13.21
N ILE A 286 -15.84 -0.55 -12.97
CA ILE A 286 -16.23 0.81 -13.42
C ILE A 286 -16.33 0.89 -14.95
N GLU A 287 -15.35 0.37 -15.67
CA GLU A 287 -15.34 0.33 -17.13
C GLU A 287 -16.54 -0.44 -17.68
N ALA A 288 -16.88 -1.57 -17.05
CA ALA A 288 -18.03 -2.37 -17.44
C ALA A 288 -19.35 -1.62 -17.19
N LEU A 289 -19.47 -0.85 -16.10
CA LEU A 289 -20.62 0.02 -15.85
C LEU A 289 -20.74 1.12 -16.91
N GLU A 290 -19.62 1.71 -17.32
CA GLU A 290 -19.55 2.80 -18.30
C GLU A 290 -19.66 2.34 -19.75
N THR A 291 -19.62 1.03 -19.99
CA THR A 291 -19.74 0.44 -21.33
C THR A 291 -21.20 0.15 -21.68
N GLY A 292 -21.63 0.62 -22.86
CA GLY A 292 -22.90 0.25 -23.49
C GLY A 292 -24.12 1.10 -23.13
N THR A 293 -24.00 2.09 -22.23
CA THR A 293 -25.12 3.00 -21.92
C THR A 293 -24.61 4.40 -21.54
N ASP A 294 -24.82 5.38 -22.42
CA ASP A 294 -24.38 6.77 -22.21
C ASP A 294 -25.03 7.39 -20.96
N ALA A 295 -26.23 6.95 -20.57
CA ALA A 295 -26.93 7.43 -19.38
C ALA A 295 -26.16 7.12 -18.08
N ILE A 296 -25.66 5.88 -17.93
CA ILE A 296 -24.94 5.46 -16.72
C ILE A 296 -23.60 6.18 -16.63
N ARG A 297 -22.89 6.30 -17.76
CA ARG A 297 -21.65 7.08 -17.83
C ARG A 297 -21.91 8.54 -17.43
N THR A 298 -22.94 9.17 -17.98
CA THR A 298 -23.34 10.55 -17.66
C THR A 298 -23.64 10.71 -16.17
N ASP A 299 -24.26 9.70 -15.55
CA ASP A 299 -24.62 9.72 -14.14
C ASP A 299 -23.41 9.60 -13.22
N ILE A 300 -22.46 8.71 -13.55
CA ILE A 300 -21.18 8.60 -12.84
C ILE A 300 -20.38 9.90 -13.05
N ASP A 301 -20.28 10.40 -14.28
CA ASP A 301 -19.58 11.65 -14.62
C ASP A 301 -20.13 12.85 -13.85
N ARG A 302 -21.44 12.88 -13.55
CA ARG A 302 -22.05 13.95 -12.74
C ARG A 302 -21.56 13.95 -11.30
N VAL A 303 -21.23 12.79 -10.71
CA VAL A 303 -20.73 12.73 -9.32
C VAL A 303 -19.21 12.79 -9.22
N ARG A 304 -18.48 12.47 -10.30
CA ARG A 304 -17.00 12.46 -10.31
C ARG A 304 -16.35 13.75 -9.80
N PRO A 305 -16.75 14.98 -10.21
CA PRO A 305 -16.09 16.20 -9.71
C PRO A 305 -16.21 16.39 -8.20
N VAL A 306 -17.37 16.04 -7.63
CA VAL A 306 -17.61 16.13 -6.19
C VAL A 306 -16.77 15.09 -5.44
N LEU A 307 -16.75 13.85 -5.94
CA LEU A 307 -15.95 12.77 -5.38
C LEU A 307 -14.44 13.07 -5.47
N SER A 308 -13.95 13.61 -6.59
CA SER A 308 -12.58 14.09 -6.77
C SER A 308 -12.22 15.17 -5.74
N SER A 309 -13.10 16.17 -5.58
CA SER A 309 -12.90 17.25 -4.61
C SER A 309 -12.85 16.72 -3.17
N LEU A 310 -13.73 15.77 -2.83
CA LEU A 310 -13.76 15.12 -1.52
C LEU A 310 -12.49 14.32 -1.25
N GLU A 311 -12.00 13.54 -2.22
CA GLU A 311 -10.74 12.79 -2.10
C GLU A 311 -9.57 13.74 -1.88
N HIS A 312 -9.39 14.74 -2.76
CA HIS A 312 -8.30 15.71 -2.63
C HIS A 312 -8.32 16.43 -1.27
N GLN A 313 -9.49 16.91 -0.85
CA GLN A 313 -9.64 17.57 0.44
C GLN A 313 -9.34 16.61 1.59
N SER A 314 -9.76 15.36 1.49
CA SER A 314 -9.48 14.33 2.49
C SER A 314 -7.98 14.06 2.59
N ARG A 315 -7.26 13.90 1.47
CA ARG A 315 -5.81 13.69 1.51
C ARG A 315 -5.07 14.87 2.15
N LEU A 316 -5.47 16.10 1.80
CA LEU A 316 -4.93 17.30 2.42
C LEU A 316 -5.23 17.34 3.93
N PHE A 317 -6.48 17.08 4.33
CA PHE A 317 -6.85 17.09 5.74
C PHE A 317 -6.12 16.00 6.55
N ALA A 318 -5.92 14.80 5.97
CA ALA A 318 -5.16 13.72 6.59
C ALA A 318 -3.68 14.07 6.81
N THR A 319 -3.13 15.01 6.04
CA THR A 319 -1.77 15.53 6.24
C THR A 319 -1.65 16.32 7.55
N TRP A 320 -2.71 17.01 7.94
CA TRP A 320 -2.69 17.97 9.05
C TRP A 320 -3.45 17.51 10.30
N SER A 321 -4.13 16.36 10.25
CA SER A 321 -5.00 15.90 11.33
C SER A 321 -4.80 14.42 11.67
N SER A 322 -4.94 14.09 12.95
CA SER A 322 -4.94 12.71 13.46
C SER A 322 -6.37 12.25 13.73
N GLY A 323 -7.05 11.70 12.71
CA GLY A 323 -8.36 11.06 12.84
C GLY A 323 -9.56 11.93 12.45
N GLN A 324 -10.63 11.28 11.98
CA GLN A 324 -11.87 11.85 11.38
C GLN A 324 -11.79 12.32 9.91
N VAL A 325 -10.82 11.85 9.14
CA VAL A 325 -10.82 12.12 7.69
C VAL A 325 -11.66 11.09 6.94
N TYR A 326 -11.53 9.82 7.34
CA TYR A 326 -12.08 8.70 6.58
C TYR A 326 -13.60 8.53 6.75
N ASP A 327 -14.17 8.98 7.87
CA ASP A 327 -15.61 8.91 8.15
C ASP A 327 -16.40 9.84 7.23
N LEU A 328 -15.95 11.08 7.05
CA LEU A 328 -16.61 12.06 6.21
C LEU A 328 -16.63 11.61 4.75
N ILE A 329 -15.49 11.21 4.20
CA ILE A 329 -15.42 10.72 2.82
C ILE A 329 -16.17 9.40 2.65
N ASP A 330 -16.27 8.54 3.67
CA ASP A 330 -17.09 7.33 3.62
C ASP A 330 -18.57 7.66 3.53
N ALA A 331 -19.06 8.47 4.46
CA ALA A 331 -20.46 8.86 4.51
C ALA A 331 -20.89 9.60 3.24
N LYS A 332 -20.03 10.49 2.71
CA LYS A 332 -20.33 11.23 1.46
C LYS A 332 -20.29 10.32 0.24
N CYS A 333 -19.33 9.40 0.16
CA CYS A 333 -19.28 8.40 -0.90
C CYS A 333 -20.53 7.53 -0.88
N GLU A 334 -20.90 6.98 0.27
CA GLU A 334 -22.11 6.17 0.47
C GLU A 334 -23.36 6.96 0.08
N GLN A 335 -23.48 8.22 0.49
CA GLN A 335 -24.60 9.09 0.10
C GLN A 335 -24.73 9.21 -1.43
N HIS A 336 -23.64 9.46 -2.15
CA HIS A 336 -23.68 9.55 -3.61
C HIS A 336 -24.03 8.21 -4.28
N CYS A 337 -23.51 7.09 -3.75
CA CYS A 337 -23.87 5.75 -4.21
C CYS A 337 -25.36 5.44 -4.00
N MET A 338 -25.95 5.85 -2.88
CA MET A 338 -27.39 5.72 -2.63
C MET A 338 -28.23 6.52 -3.63
N GLU A 339 -27.83 7.76 -3.95
CA GLU A 339 -28.54 8.58 -4.94
C GLU A 339 -28.45 7.98 -6.35
N LEU A 340 -27.29 7.45 -6.74
CA LEU A 340 -27.13 6.74 -8.02
C LEU A 340 -28.01 5.49 -8.07
N ALA A 341 -28.05 4.70 -6.99
CA ALA A 341 -28.84 3.47 -6.91
C ALA A 341 -30.36 3.70 -7.01
N LYS A 342 -30.87 4.92 -6.80
CA LYS A 342 -32.29 5.24 -7.03
C LYS A 342 -32.71 5.05 -8.50
N LYS A 343 -31.76 5.10 -9.44
CA LYS A 343 -32.01 4.93 -10.87
C LYS A 343 -32.01 3.44 -11.24
N SER A 344 -33.09 2.98 -11.86
CA SER A 344 -33.25 1.57 -12.24
C SER A 344 -32.16 1.09 -13.19
N GLU A 345 -31.78 1.90 -14.17
CA GLU A 345 -30.71 1.57 -15.14
C GLU A 345 -29.37 1.30 -14.44
N VAL A 346 -29.02 2.13 -13.45
CA VAL A 346 -27.81 1.93 -12.63
C VAL A 346 -27.91 0.62 -11.86
N ARG A 347 -29.03 0.35 -11.18
CA ARG A 347 -29.21 -0.93 -10.44
C ARG A 347 -29.11 -2.14 -11.34
N THR A 348 -29.87 -2.17 -12.44
CA THR A 348 -29.85 -3.28 -13.39
C THR A 348 -28.44 -3.52 -13.91
N LYS A 349 -27.70 -2.45 -14.27
CA LYS A 349 -26.32 -2.59 -14.74
C LYS A 349 -25.38 -3.09 -13.63
N VAL A 350 -25.43 -2.53 -12.43
CA VAL A 350 -24.61 -2.98 -11.30
C VAL A 350 -24.88 -4.45 -10.97
N LEU A 351 -26.14 -4.85 -10.86
CA LEU A 351 -26.54 -6.23 -10.60
C LEU A 351 -26.11 -7.18 -11.74
N SER A 352 -26.11 -6.71 -12.99
CA SER A 352 -25.62 -7.52 -14.13
C SER A 352 -24.14 -7.88 -14.02
N GLN A 353 -23.35 -7.03 -13.37
CA GLN A 353 -21.91 -7.23 -13.16
C GLN A 353 -21.60 -8.13 -11.94
N LEU A 354 -22.61 -8.52 -11.17
CA LEU A 354 -22.40 -9.45 -10.07
C LEU A 354 -22.38 -10.90 -10.56
N ARG A 355 -21.56 -11.72 -9.91
CA ARG A 355 -21.49 -13.16 -10.12
C ARG A 355 -22.86 -13.79 -9.93
N THR A 356 -23.22 -14.71 -10.83
CA THR A 356 -24.44 -15.50 -10.71
C THR A 356 -24.16 -16.70 -9.81
N ALA A 357 -24.63 -16.67 -8.57
CA ALA A 357 -24.41 -17.73 -7.60
C ALA A 357 -25.59 -17.76 -6.61
N LYS A 358 -26.66 -18.50 -6.97
CA LYS A 358 -27.88 -18.54 -6.17
C LYS A 358 -27.58 -19.10 -4.77
N GLY A 359 -27.91 -18.32 -3.74
CA GLY A 359 -27.72 -18.70 -2.34
C GLY A 359 -26.33 -18.37 -1.76
N SER A 360 -25.38 -17.91 -2.57
CA SER A 360 -24.09 -17.44 -2.09
C SER A 360 -24.16 -16.07 -1.42
N VAL A 361 -23.39 -15.90 -0.35
CA VAL A 361 -23.27 -14.62 0.37
C VAL A 361 -21.80 -14.27 0.57
N VAL A 362 -21.49 -12.98 0.39
CA VAL A 362 -20.25 -12.36 0.84
C VAL A 362 -20.54 -11.57 2.11
N TYR A 363 -20.02 -12.06 3.24
CA TYR A 363 -20.06 -11.37 4.52
C TYR A 363 -18.83 -10.46 4.63
N HIS A 364 -19.04 -9.15 4.71
CA HIS A 364 -17.96 -8.19 4.97
C HIS A 364 -18.09 -7.64 6.38
N VAL A 365 -17.13 -8.00 7.23
CA VAL A 365 -17.15 -7.72 8.67
C VAL A 365 -15.99 -6.82 9.03
N TYR A 366 -16.25 -5.73 9.75
CA TYR A 366 -15.18 -4.85 10.22
C TYR A 366 -15.56 -4.15 11.53
N ARG A 367 -14.53 -3.77 12.30
CA ARG A 367 -14.67 -3.25 13.68
C ARG A 367 -14.96 -1.75 13.68
N GLU A 368 -14.65 -1.08 12.59
CA GLU A 368 -14.78 0.35 12.38
C GLU A 368 -16.23 0.75 12.02
N SER A 369 -16.57 2.02 12.25
CA SER A 369 -17.87 2.59 11.85
C SER A 369 -17.95 2.97 10.37
N HIS A 370 -16.82 2.96 9.68
CA HIS A 370 -16.63 3.39 8.30
C HIS A 370 -15.45 2.62 7.67
N LEU A 371 -15.37 2.64 6.33
CA LEU A 371 -14.22 2.06 5.62
C LEU A 371 -12.98 2.95 5.81
N THR A 372 -11.90 2.39 6.35
CA THR A 372 -10.69 3.13 6.76
C THR A 372 -9.53 2.82 5.84
N ARG A 373 -8.66 3.81 5.53
CA ARG A 373 -7.43 3.59 4.72
C ARG A 373 -7.69 2.81 3.42
N ALA A 374 -8.80 3.14 2.77
CA ALA A 374 -9.24 2.54 1.52
C ALA A 374 -9.36 3.62 0.47
N TYR A 375 -8.87 3.34 -0.74
CA TYR A 375 -8.96 4.28 -1.85
C TYR A 375 -10.40 4.48 -2.27
N LEU A 376 -10.70 5.69 -2.78
CA LEU A 376 -12.05 6.11 -3.11
C LEU A 376 -12.72 5.19 -4.15
N LEU A 377 -11.97 4.67 -5.12
CA LEU A 377 -12.47 3.73 -6.13
C LEU A 377 -13.12 2.49 -5.47
N ASN A 378 -12.37 1.79 -4.63
CA ASN A 378 -12.82 0.57 -3.97
C ASN A 378 -14.03 0.85 -3.07
N ARG A 379 -13.96 1.95 -2.33
CA ARG A 379 -15.04 2.45 -1.47
C ARG A 379 -16.32 2.69 -2.27
N PHE A 380 -16.21 3.40 -3.39
CA PHE A 380 -17.34 3.71 -4.28
C PHE A 380 -17.96 2.44 -4.85
N CYS A 381 -17.16 1.50 -5.37
CA CYS A 381 -17.68 0.25 -5.93
C CYS A 381 -18.46 -0.57 -4.88
N VAL A 382 -17.90 -0.74 -3.69
CA VAL A 382 -18.56 -1.51 -2.61
C VAL A 382 -19.84 -0.83 -2.13
N HIS A 383 -19.84 0.49 -1.93
CA HIS A 383 -21.05 1.22 -1.53
C HIS A 383 -22.12 1.22 -2.62
N LEU A 384 -21.73 1.32 -3.89
CA LEU A 384 -22.68 1.27 -5.01
C LEU A 384 -23.36 -0.10 -5.10
N ILE A 385 -22.60 -1.20 -4.98
CA ILE A 385 -23.17 -2.56 -4.95
C ILE A 385 -24.14 -2.70 -3.77
N ASN A 386 -23.72 -2.27 -2.57
CA ASN A 386 -24.55 -2.32 -1.37
C ASN A 386 -25.87 -1.55 -1.55
N ALA A 387 -25.80 -0.33 -2.07
CA ALA A 387 -26.97 0.51 -2.29
C ALA A 387 -27.93 -0.10 -3.33
N CYS A 388 -27.42 -0.68 -4.41
CA CYS A 388 -28.24 -1.34 -5.43
C CYS A 388 -28.95 -2.58 -4.88
N GLN A 389 -28.25 -3.45 -4.14
CA GLN A 389 -28.86 -4.65 -3.54
C GLN A 389 -29.85 -4.34 -2.41
N ALA A 390 -29.73 -3.19 -1.76
CA ALA A 390 -30.71 -2.75 -0.76
C ALA A 390 -32.05 -2.31 -1.38
N MET A 391 -32.06 -1.95 -2.68
CA MET A 391 -33.25 -1.42 -3.37
C MET A 391 -33.91 -2.43 -4.31
N GLU A 392 -33.21 -3.50 -4.69
CA GLU A 392 -33.68 -4.46 -5.68
C GLU A 392 -33.22 -5.86 -5.30
N ASP A 393 -34.12 -6.85 -5.45
CA ASP A 393 -33.79 -8.24 -5.17
C ASP A 393 -32.66 -8.71 -6.09
N CYS A 394 -31.61 -9.27 -5.50
CA CYS A 394 -30.46 -9.74 -6.25
C CYS A 394 -30.76 -11.05 -7.01
N GLY A 395 -31.91 -11.70 -6.77
CA GLY A 395 -32.35 -12.88 -7.51
C GLY A 395 -31.33 -14.02 -7.44
N THR A 396 -30.71 -14.36 -8.56
CA THR A 396 -29.65 -15.39 -8.64
C THR A 396 -28.24 -14.85 -8.42
N LYS A 397 -28.08 -13.54 -8.23
CA LYS A 397 -26.79 -12.90 -8.01
C LYS A 397 -26.30 -13.11 -6.59
N MET A 398 -24.98 -13.14 -6.43
CA MET A 398 -24.32 -13.27 -5.13
C MET A 398 -24.73 -12.10 -4.22
N ARG A 399 -25.17 -12.43 -3.01
CA ARG A 399 -25.64 -11.43 -2.04
C ARG A 399 -24.47 -10.84 -1.27
N TYR A 400 -24.49 -9.54 -1.03
CA TYR A 400 -23.53 -8.83 -0.20
C TYR A 400 -24.16 -8.46 1.14
N VAL A 401 -23.52 -8.82 2.25
CA VAL A 401 -23.98 -8.52 3.60
C VAL A 401 -22.86 -7.88 4.39
N ARG A 402 -23.14 -6.73 4.98
CA ARG A 402 -22.15 -5.91 5.69
C ARG A 402 -22.45 -5.84 7.17
N TYR A 403 -21.46 -6.17 8.01
CA TYR A 403 -21.49 -6.02 9.46
C TYR A 403 -20.42 -5.02 9.89
N LYS A 404 -20.84 -3.78 10.10
CA LYS A 404 -20.00 -2.69 10.64
C LYS A 404 -19.96 -2.70 12.15
N GLU A 405 -18.94 -2.09 12.76
CA GLU A 405 -18.80 -1.99 14.22
C GLU A 405 -18.92 -3.35 14.92
N THR A 406 -18.45 -4.40 14.25
CA THR A 406 -18.65 -5.78 14.66
C THR A 406 -17.30 -6.49 14.76
N SER A 407 -17.07 -7.16 15.89
CA SER A 407 -15.88 -7.98 16.12
C SER A 407 -16.26 -9.46 16.16
N VAL A 408 -15.25 -10.34 16.13
CA VAL A 408 -15.43 -11.77 16.34
C VAL A 408 -15.45 -12.04 17.84
N LYS A 409 -16.47 -12.79 18.29
CA LYS A 409 -16.62 -13.23 19.68
C LYS A 409 -16.05 -14.63 19.88
N SER A 410 -16.31 -15.54 18.94
CA SER A 410 -15.74 -16.89 18.91
C SER A 410 -15.62 -17.39 17.47
N ALA A 411 -14.69 -18.30 17.23
CA ALA A 411 -14.45 -18.90 15.93
C ALA A 411 -14.08 -20.39 16.08
N GLU A 412 -14.79 -21.25 15.38
CA GLU A 412 -14.59 -22.70 15.37
C GLU A 412 -14.23 -23.12 13.93
N PRO A 413 -12.97 -23.51 13.67
CA PRO A 413 -12.55 -23.90 12.34
C PRO A 413 -13.26 -25.19 11.91
N LYS A 414 -13.52 -25.33 10.60
CA LYS A 414 -14.10 -26.56 10.05
C LYS A 414 -13.17 -27.77 10.19
N SER A 415 -11.86 -27.54 10.21
CA SER A 415 -10.80 -28.54 10.32
C SER A 415 -9.89 -28.24 11.52
N SER A 416 -9.31 -29.30 12.11
CA SER A 416 -8.31 -29.19 13.18
C SER A 416 -7.08 -30.03 12.80
N PRO A 417 -5.91 -29.40 12.55
CA PRO A 417 -5.61 -27.97 12.70
C PRO A 417 -6.29 -27.10 11.63
N ALA A 418 -6.50 -25.81 11.94
CA ALA A 418 -7.13 -24.87 11.02
C ALA A 418 -6.27 -24.64 9.76
N VAL A 419 -6.88 -24.81 8.59
CA VAL A 419 -6.28 -24.52 7.29
C VAL A 419 -6.47 -23.03 6.96
N ALA A 420 -5.40 -22.37 6.50
CA ALA A 420 -5.48 -20.97 6.13
C ALA A 420 -6.44 -20.75 4.96
N GLY A 421 -7.33 -19.77 5.09
CA GLY A 421 -8.36 -19.47 4.10
C GLY A 421 -9.60 -20.36 4.17
N GLU A 422 -9.58 -21.45 4.94
CA GLU A 422 -10.78 -22.25 5.19
C GLU A 422 -11.70 -21.56 6.20
N GLY A 423 -13.01 -21.65 5.95
CA GLY A 423 -14.03 -21.14 6.85
C GLY A 423 -14.33 -22.05 8.04
N GLY A 424 -15.50 -21.85 8.64
CA GLY A 424 -15.87 -22.43 9.92
C GLY A 424 -17.06 -21.70 10.52
N ARG A 425 -17.42 -22.02 11.75
CA ARG A 425 -18.50 -21.34 12.47
C ARG A 425 -17.94 -20.13 13.21
N ILE A 426 -18.48 -18.94 12.95
CA ILE A 426 -18.01 -17.68 13.53
C ILE A 426 -19.20 -16.99 14.22
N GLU A 427 -19.04 -16.69 15.51
CA GLU A 427 -19.98 -15.86 16.26
C GLU A 427 -19.47 -14.41 16.30
N LEU A 428 -20.31 -13.49 15.87
CA LEU A 428 -20.03 -12.05 15.86
C LEU A 428 -20.50 -11.39 17.16
N SER A 429 -19.90 -10.25 17.51
CA SER A 429 -20.21 -9.50 18.74
C SER A 429 -21.65 -9.01 18.81
N ASN A 430 -22.34 -8.90 17.68
CA ASN A 430 -23.76 -8.53 17.59
C ASN A 430 -24.72 -9.73 17.76
N GLY A 431 -24.20 -10.93 18.08
CA GLY A 431 -24.97 -12.16 18.26
C GLY A 431 -25.24 -12.94 16.97
N THR A 432 -24.85 -12.41 15.81
CA THR A 432 -24.99 -13.11 14.52
C THR A 432 -24.00 -14.26 14.44
N THR A 433 -24.45 -15.43 13.99
CA THR A 433 -23.57 -16.53 13.61
C THR A 433 -23.50 -16.61 12.08
N ILE A 434 -22.28 -16.70 11.54
CA ILE A 434 -22.03 -16.97 10.12
C ILE A 434 -21.21 -18.25 9.98
N GLU A 435 -21.43 -18.99 8.89
CA GLU A 435 -20.71 -20.22 8.58
C GLU A 435 -20.08 -20.13 7.17
N PRO A 436 -19.07 -19.25 6.98
CA PRO A 436 -18.39 -19.18 5.70
C PRO A 436 -17.72 -20.50 5.36
N THR A 437 -17.69 -20.83 4.07
CA THR A 437 -16.84 -21.88 3.50
C THR A 437 -15.42 -21.36 3.27
N LYS A 438 -15.26 -20.05 3.05
CA LYS A 438 -13.97 -19.41 2.78
C LYS A 438 -13.77 -18.16 3.62
N LEU A 439 -12.55 -18.00 4.14
CA LEU A 439 -12.18 -16.93 5.06
C LEU A 439 -11.08 -16.05 4.46
N VAL A 440 -11.28 -14.74 4.53
CA VAL A 440 -10.29 -13.73 4.17
C VAL A 440 -10.13 -12.78 5.35
N VAL A 441 -8.90 -12.55 5.80
CA VAL A 441 -8.60 -11.67 6.94
C VAL A 441 -7.59 -10.61 6.51
N ARG A 442 -7.96 -9.33 6.66
CA ARG A 442 -7.24 -8.14 6.19
C ARG A 442 -7.25 -7.06 7.28
N PHE A 443 -6.71 -7.38 8.45
CA PHE A 443 -6.58 -6.40 9.54
C PHE A 443 -5.38 -5.44 9.35
N GLY A 444 -4.72 -5.51 8.20
CA GLY A 444 -3.53 -4.71 7.90
C GLY A 444 -2.27 -5.24 8.61
N PRO A 445 -1.16 -4.49 8.52
CA PRO A 445 0.08 -4.87 9.17
C PRO A 445 -0.06 -4.91 10.69
N ASP A 446 0.68 -5.81 11.33
CA ASP A 446 0.73 -5.91 12.78
C ASP A 446 1.40 -4.66 13.36
N ARG A 447 0.68 -3.97 14.26
CA ARG A 447 1.20 -2.80 14.94
C ARG A 447 2.38 -3.14 15.84
N GLN A 448 2.38 -4.32 16.46
CA GLN A 448 3.55 -4.78 17.21
C GLN A 448 4.73 -4.98 16.27
N TRP A 449 4.50 -5.38 15.02
CA TRP A 449 5.55 -5.47 14.02
C TRP A 449 6.02 -4.08 13.56
N LEU A 450 5.13 -3.11 13.38
CA LEU A 450 5.50 -1.71 13.13
C LEU A 450 6.24 -1.06 14.32
N GLU A 451 5.91 -1.44 15.55
CA GLU A 451 6.58 -1.04 16.80
C GLU A 451 7.89 -1.81 17.03
N ASN A 452 8.04 -3.03 16.50
CA ASN A 452 9.24 -3.88 16.62
C ASN A 452 10.21 -3.77 15.42
N PHE A 453 9.76 -3.26 14.26
CA PHE A 453 10.59 -2.77 13.15
C PHE A 453 10.93 -1.28 13.27
N GLN A 454 10.80 -0.76 14.47
CA GLN A 454 11.87 0.00 15.08
C GLN A 454 13.19 -0.81 15.05
N ILE A 455 13.77 -1.01 13.85
CA ILE A 455 15.20 -1.26 13.64
C ILE A 455 16.00 -0.27 14.52
N VAL A 456 15.44 0.93 14.65
CA VAL A 456 15.74 1.91 15.68
C VAL A 456 14.64 1.84 16.75
N ARG A 457 14.85 1.09 17.85
CA ARG A 457 14.02 1.25 19.06
C ARG A 457 14.18 2.66 19.56
N LEU A 458 13.26 3.55 19.19
CA LEU A 458 13.21 4.87 19.76
C LEU A 458 12.79 4.66 21.20
N THR A 459 13.73 4.84 22.11
CA THR A 459 13.44 4.95 23.54
C THR A 459 12.43 6.09 23.74
N PRO A 460 11.68 6.12 24.86
CA PRO A 460 10.78 7.24 25.16
C PRO A 460 11.45 8.62 25.00
N GLU A 461 12.77 8.71 25.23
CA GLU A 461 13.56 9.94 25.06
C GLU A 461 13.84 10.34 23.60
N THR A 462 13.84 9.39 22.65
CA THR A 462 14.13 9.60 21.22
C THR A 462 12.88 9.57 20.34
N HIS A 463 11.73 9.16 20.91
CA HIS A 463 10.42 9.24 20.27
C HIS A 463 10.03 10.65 19.74
N PRO A 464 10.46 11.77 20.36
CA PRO A 464 10.23 13.12 19.82
C PRO A 464 10.93 13.41 18.47
N ASP A 465 11.96 12.63 18.11
CA ASP A 465 12.72 12.86 16.86
C ASP A 465 12.08 12.26 15.61
N ARG A 466 11.04 11.42 15.77
CA ARG A 466 10.29 10.86 14.65
C ARG A 466 9.31 11.89 14.13
N VAL A 467 9.56 12.36 12.92
CA VAL A 467 8.60 13.13 12.13
C VAL A 467 8.13 12.23 11.01
N SER A 468 6.88 11.76 11.11
CA SER A 468 6.26 11.00 10.02
C SER A 468 5.04 11.75 9.54
N MET A 469 5.13 12.28 8.32
CA MET A 469 3.99 12.83 7.61
C MET A 469 3.54 11.81 6.56
N SER A 470 3.16 10.62 7.03
CA SER A 470 2.85 9.44 6.20
C SER A 470 1.58 9.57 5.34
N THR A 471 0.92 10.72 5.45
CA THR A 471 -0.32 11.13 4.78
C THR A 471 -0.11 12.25 3.76
N ILE A 472 1.11 12.73 3.52
CA ILE A 472 1.38 13.74 2.49
C ILE A 472 1.02 13.16 1.11
N PRO A 473 0.16 13.83 0.31
CA PRO A 473 -0.04 13.51 -1.09
C PRO A 473 1.25 13.75 -1.89
N LEU A 474 1.57 12.82 -2.78
CA LEU A 474 2.77 12.89 -3.62
C LEU A 474 2.40 13.31 -5.04
N PRO A 475 3.32 13.96 -5.78
CA PRO A 475 3.13 14.22 -7.20
C PRO A 475 3.12 12.92 -8.01
N TYR A 476 2.68 12.99 -9.27
CA TYR A 476 2.64 11.82 -10.15
C TYR A 476 4.02 11.30 -10.54
N VAL A 477 5.00 12.19 -10.63
CA VAL A 477 6.38 11.90 -11.02
C VAL A 477 7.32 12.92 -10.37
N VAL A 478 8.59 12.55 -10.19
CA VAL A 478 9.66 13.50 -9.87
C VAL A 478 10.28 13.97 -11.17
N SER A 479 9.99 15.23 -11.53
CA SER A 479 10.58 15.87 -12.70
C SER A 479 12.07 16.16 -12.48
N ASP A 480 12.81 16.28 -13.59
CA ASP A 480 14.20 16.77 -13.59
C ASP A 480 14.39 18.11 -12.88
#